data_AF-A0A382THE8-F1
#
_entry.id   AF-A0A382THE8-F1
#
_cell.length_a   1.000
_cell.length_b   1.000
_cell.length_c   1.000
_cell.angle_alpha   90.00
_cell.angle_beta   90.00
_cell.angle_gamma   90.00
#
_symmetry.space_group_name_H-M   'P 1'
#
loop_
_entity.id
_entity.type
_entity.pdbx_description
1 polymer ?
#
loop_
_entity_poly.entity_id
_entity_poly.type
_entity_poly.pdbx_seq_one_letter_code
_entity_poly.pdbx_strand_id
1 'polypeptide(L)'
;FIKAHIRHIKDETRHIHINVNLITECFTKDSKFNRKVNAFFLKTFFKDIIVPKRGGIAVFRHFIKEFPELEPQKQAMLKSLEALKNDDRFQKSLFNRELMPYTFELFDANPEFHSLERVLKGYTKSS
;
A
#
# COMPACT_ATOMS: atom_id res chain seq x y z
N PHE A 1 -20.55 -6.92 6.67
CA PHE A 1 -19.12 -6.84 6.28
C PHE A 1 -18.92 -7.07 4.78
N ILE A 2 -19.18 -8.26 4.21
CA ILE A 2 -18.92 -8.59 2.79
C ILE A 2 -19.62 -7.65 1.79
N LYS A 3 -20.92 -7.36 1.97
CA LYS A 3 -21.65 -6.41 1.09
C LYS A 3 -21.08 -4.98 1.13
N ALA A 4 -20.65 -4.53 2.31
CA ALA A 4 -20.01 -3.22 2.46
C ALA A 4 -18.61 -3.21 1.84
N HIS A 5 -17.85 -4.31 1.97
CA HIS A 5 -16.54 -4.49 1.37
C HIS A 5 -16.60 -4.52 -0.16
N ILE A 6 -17.56 -5.24 -0.75
CA ILE A 6 -17.78 -5.25 -2.21
C ILE A 6 -18.14 -3.85 -2.73
N ARG A 7 -18.98 -3.11 -2.00
CA ARG A 7 -19.36 -1.75 -2.38
C ARG A 7 -18.18 -0.78 -2.26
N HIS A 8 -17.40 -0.89 -1.19
CA HIS A 8 -16.15 -0.14 -1.01
C HIS A 8 -15.15 -0.40 -2.14
N ILE A 9 -14.94 -1.66 -2.55
CA ILE A 9 -14.04 -2.00 -3.66
C ILE A 9 -14.50 -1.35 -4.97
N LYS A 10 -15.81 -1.35 -5.24
CA LYS A 10 -16.38 -0.69 -6.44
C LYS A 10 -16.17 0.83 -6.41
N ASP A 11 -16.35 1.45 -5.25
CA ASP A 11 -16.14 2.89 -5.09
C ASP A 11 -14.64 3.25 -5.20
N GLU A 12 -13.74 2.47 -4.60
CA GLU A 12 -12.28 2.64 -4.72
C GLU A 12 -11.80 2.56 -6.17
N THR A 13 -12.37 1.67 -6.97
CA THR A 13 -12.02 1.54 -8.40
C THR A 13 -12.29 2.84 -9.17
N ARG A 14 -13.41 3.51 -8.88
CA ARG A 14 -13.75 4.80 -9.50
C ARG A 14 -12.86 5.94 -8.97
N HIS A 15 -12.46 5.87 -7.71
CA HIS A 15 -11.57 6.86 -7.09
C HIS A 15 -10.16 6.80 -7.70
N ILE A 16 -9.64 5.60 -8.00
CA ILE A 16 -8.30 5.43 -8.60
C ILE A 16 -8.17 6.22 -9.91
N HIS A 17 -9.15 6.14 -10.81
CA HIS A 17 -9.07 6.80 -12.11
C HIS A 17 -9.15 8.34 -12.00
N ILE A 18 -10.04 8.84 -11.14
CA ILE A 18 -10.17 10.28 -10.88
C ILE A 18 -8.89 10.82 -10.24
N ASN A 19 -8.31 10.08 -9.29
CA ASN A 19 -7.10 10.46 -8.59
C ASN A 19 -5.87 10.50 -9.51
N VAL A 20 -5.71 9.55 -10.44
CA VAL A 20 -4.57 9.55 -11.37
C VAL A 20 -4.59 10.77 -12.28
N ASN A 21 -5.75 11.14 -12.82
CA ASN A 21 -5.88 12.31 -13.70
C ASN A 21 -5.63 13.62 -12.93
N LEU A 22 -6.21 13.76 -11.73
CA LEU A 22 -5.99 14.93 -10.87
C LEU A 22 -4.53 15.07 -10.46
N ILE A 23 -3.88 13.96 -10.05
CA ILE A 23 -2.47 13.98 -9.68
C ILE A 23 -1.63 14.33 -10.91
N THR A 24 -1.91 13.78 -12.08
CA THR A 24 -1.16 14.12 -13.31
C THR A 24 -1.26 15.60 -13.64
N GLU A 25 -2.47 16.16 -13.63
CA GLU A 25 -2.72 17.58 -13.94
C GLU A 25 -2.08 18.52 -12.91
N CYS A 26 -2.24 18.24 -11.62
CA CYS A 26 -1.69 19.09 -10.56
C CYS A 26 -0.17 18.95 -10.46
N PHE A 27 0.37 17.74 -10.57
CA PHE A 27 1.79 17.46 -10.39
C PHE A 27 2.64 17.95 -11.57
N THR A 28 2.15 17.81 -12.81
CA THR A 28 2.90 18.25 -14.00
C THR A 28 3.03 19.77 -14.10
N LYS A 29 2.03 20.51 -13.60
CA LYS A 29 2.00 21.99 -13.58
C LYS A 29 2.78 22.58 -12.40
N ASP A 30 3.21 21.76 -11.45
CA ASP A 30 3.90 22.21 -10.25
C ASP A 30 5.42 22.36 -10.45
N SER A 31 6.06 23.15 -9.59
CA SER A 31 7.50 23.37 -9.62
C SER A 31 8.27 22.06 -9.34
N LYS A 32 9.46 21.94 -9.92
CA LYS A 32 10.36 20.78 -9.68
C LYS A 32 10.66 20.55 -8.19
N PHE A 33 10.70 21.62 -7.39
CA PHE A 33 10.92 21.52 -5.95
C PHE A 33 9.72 20.87 -5.25
N ASN A 34 8.51 21.38 -5.51
CA ASN A 34 7.29 20.85 -4.89
C ASN A 34 7.03 19.39 -5.29
N ARG A 35 7.31 19.03 -6.55
CA ARG A 35 7.24 17.64 -7.02
C ARG A 35 8.15 16.71 -6.22
N LYS A 36 9.38 17.13 -5.94
CA LYS A 36 10.32 16.36 -5.11
C LYS A 36 9.83 16.23 -3.67
N VAL A 37 9.29 17.30 -3.10
CA VAL A 37 8.71 17.30 -1.75
C VAL A 37 7.51 16.36 -1.67
N ASN A 38 6.61 16.40 -2.66
CA ASN A 38 5.46 15.49 -2.76
C ASN A 38 5.91 14.03 -2.89
N ALA A 39 6.91 13.74 -3.74
CA ALA A 39 7.49 12.40 -3.84
C ALA A 39 8.11 11.92 -2.52
N PHE A 40 8.75 12.81 -1.76
CA PHE A 40 9.31 12.50 -0.46
C PHE A 40 8.22 12.17 0.59
N PHE A 41 7.14 12.95 0.63
CA PHE A 41 5.99 12.65 1.50
C PHE A 41 5.34 11.34 1.12
N LEU A 42 5.12 11.10 -0.18
CA LEU A 42 4.55 9.85 -0.68
C LEU A 42 5.41 8.64 -0.30
N LYS A 43 6.74 8.77 -0.42
CA LYS A 43 7.69 7.72 0.02
C LYS A 43 7.57 7.42 1.51
N THR A 44 7.45 8.47 2.34
CA THR A 44 7.29 8.32 3.80
C THR A 44 5.96 7.64 4.12
N PHE A 45 4.89 8.04 3.43
CA PHE A 45 3.57 7.44 3.57
C PHE A 45 3.53 5.95 3.23
N PHE A 46 4.15 5.54 2.11
CA PHE A 46 4.22 4.12 1.74
C PHE A 46 5.02 3.29 2.74
N LYS A 47 6.10 3.86 3.31
CA LYS A 47 6.88 3.20 4.35
C LYS A 47 6.00 2.89 5.57
N ASP A 48 5.08 3.78 5.92
CA ASP A 48 4.18 3.61 7.07
C ASP A 48 2.99 2.68 6.78
N ILE A 49 2.52 2.59 5.53
CA ILE A 49 1.41 1.69 5.15
C ILE A 49 1.84 0.23 5.12
N ILE A 50 3.05 -0.07 4.67
CA ILE A 50 3.54 -1.45 4.56
C ILE A 50 3.69 -2.11 5.94
N VAL A 51 3.80 -1.32 7.00
CA VAL A 51 3.93 -1.84 8.37
C VAL A 51 2.54 -2.28 8.90
N PRO A 52 2.42 -3.52 9.40
CA PRO A 52 1.21 -3.98 10.09
C PRO A 52 0.82 -3.01 11.21
N LYS A 53 -0.29 -2.29 11.06
CA LYS A 53 -0.75 -1.32 12.06
C LYS A 53 -1.31 -2.01 13.28
N ARG A 54 -1.26 -1.33 14.44
CA ARG A 54 -1.86 -1.77 15.71
C ARG A 54 -3.32 -2.24 15.59
N GLY A 55 -4.06 -1.71 14.61
CA GLY A 55 -5.42 -2.15 14.28
C GLY A 55 -5.52 -3.60 13.78
N GLY A 56 -4.56 -4.06 12.96
CA GLY A 56 -4.53 -5.45 12.49
C GLY A 56 -4.31 -6.43 13.65
N ILE A 57 -3.45 -6.06 14.61
CA ILE A 57 -3.23 -6.83 15.83
C ILE A 57 -4.50 -6.88 16.70
N ALA A 58 -5.26 -5.78 16.77
CA ALA A 58 -6.52 -5.74 17.53
C ALA A 58 -7.58 -6.66 16.93
N VAL A 59 -7.73 -6.66 15.60
CA VAL A 59 -8.63 -7.59 14.89
C VAL A 59 -8.21 -9.03 15.13
N PHE A 60 -6.91 -9.33 15.02
CA PHE A 60 -6.38 -10.66 15.26
C PHE A 60 -6.63 -11.15 16.70
N ARG A 61 -6.44 -10.27 17.69
CA ARG A 61 -6.78 -10.58 19.10
C ARG A 61 -8.27 -10.82 19.29
N HIS A 62 -9.13 -10.12 18.56
CA HIS A 62 -10.57 -10.37 18.59
C HIS A 62 -10.89 -11.73 17.97
N PHE A 63 -10.29 -12.05 16.83
CA PHE A 63 -10.48 -13.33 16.15
C PHE A 63 -10.10 -14.53 17.05
N ILE A 64 -8.99 -14.44 17.80
CA ILE A 64 -8.63 -15.50 18.76
C ILE A 64 -9.65 -15.63 19.91
N LYS A 65 -10.27 -14.52 20.34
CA LYS A 65 -11.35 -14.60 21.34
C LYS A 65 -12.57 -15.34 20.80
N GLU A 66 -12.85 -15.21 19.50
CA GLU A 66 -13.95 -15.91 18.83
C GLU A 66 -13.62 -17.39 18.57
N PHE A 67 -12.34 -17.73 18.40
CA PHE A 67 -11.84 -19.09 18.11
C PHE A 67 -10.74 -19.51 19.10
N PRO A 68 -11.10 -19.90 20.35
CA PRO A 68 -10.14 -20.24 21.41
C PRO A 68 -9.18 -21.37 21.07
N GLU A 69 -9.55 -22.26 20.14
CA GLU A 69 -8.69 -23.33 19.62
C GLU A 69 -7.39 -22.81 18.99
N LEU A 70 -7.34 -21.53 18.61
CA LEU A 70 -6.16 -20.86 18.05
C LEU A 70 -5.23 -20.27 19.13
N GLU A 71 -5.64 -20.23 20.40
CA GLU A 71 -4.84 -19.65 21.49
C GLU A 71 -3.43 -20.28 21.60
N PRO A 72 -3.20 -21.59 21.40
CA PRO A 72 -1.85 -22.16 21.40
C PRO A 72 -0.94 -21.59 20.32
N GLN A 73 -1.51 -21.12 19.20
CA GLN A 73 -0.76 -20.61 18.04
C GLN A 73 -0.59 -19.08 18.05
N LYS A 74 -1.27 -18.39 18.97
CA LYS A 74 -1.32 -16.92 19.06
C LYS A 74 0.03 -16.23 18.97
N GLN A 75 1.01 -16.67 19.76
CA GLN A 75 2.32 -16.01 19.79
C GLN A 75 3.09 -16.25 18.49
N ALA A 76 2.98 -17.43 17.90
CA ALA A 76 3.58 -17.72 16.61
C ALA A 76 2.95 -16.85 15.51
N MET A 77 1.62 -16.76 15.48
CA MET A 77 0.89 -15.94 14.51
C MET A 77 1.18 -14.44 14.66
N LEU A 78 1.27 -13.91 15.89
CA LEU A 78 1.65 -12.50 16.13
C LEU A 78 3.06 -12.21 15.62
N LYS A 79 4.02 -13.10 15.90
CA LYS A 79 5.39 -12.98 15.36
C LYS A 79 5.39 -13.04 13.83
N SER A 80 4.62 -13.94 13.23
CA SER A 80 4.47 -14.02 11.78
C SER A 80 3.88 -12.73 11.20
N LEU A 81 2.83 -12.18 11.82
CA LEU A 81 2.24 -10.90 11.41
C LEU A 81 3.26 -9.75 11.46
N GLU A 82 4.07 -9.68 12.52
CA GLU A 82 5.13 -8.67 12.62
C GLU A 82 6.24 -8.87 11.58
N ALA A 83 6.54 -10.12 11.21
CA ALA A 83 7.54 -10.46 10.22
C ALA A 83 7.13 -10.10 8.78
N LEU A 84 5.82 -10.02 8.50
CA LEU A 84 5.29 -9.64 7.18
C LEU A 84 5.82 -8.29 6.67
N LYS A 85 6.17 -7.36 7.57
CA LYS A 85 6.77 -6.07 7.22
C LYS A 85 8.10 -6.19 6.47
N ASN A 86 8.74 -7.36 6.53
CA ASN A 86 10.01 -7.67 5.87
C ASN A 86 9.86 -8.80 4.83
N ASP A 87 8.65 -9.34 4.63
CA ASP A 87 8.42 -10.40 3.66
C ASP A 87 8.19 -9.79 2.27
N ASP A 88 9.15 -10.00 1.36
CA ASP A 88 9.09 -9.45 0.00
C ASP A 88 7.89 -9.98 -0.80
N ARG A 89 7.44 -11.22 -0.56
CA ARG A 89 6.30 -11.80 -1.30
C ARG A 89 5.00 -11.14 -0.86
N PHE A 90 4.84 -10.93 0.44
CA PHE A 90 3.70 -10.20 1.00
C PHE A 90 3.69 -8.74 0.56
N GLN A 91 4.83 -8.04 0.59
CA GLN A 91 4.88 -6.66 0.12
C GLN A 91 4.53 -6.52 -1.37
N LYS A 92 4.98 -7.46 -2.20
CA LYS A 92 4.63 -7.53 -3.63
C LYS A 92 3.17 -7.90 -3.86
N SER A 93 2.54 -8.68 -2.98
CA SER A 93 1.11 -8.97 -3.10
C SER A 93 0.23 -7.77 -2.75
N LEU A 94 0.71 -6.83 -1.92
CA LEU A 94 0.00 -5.59 -1.60
C LEU A 94 0.11 -4.53 -2.70
N PHE A 95 1.30 -4.35 -3.27
CA PHE A 95 1.58 -3.32 -4.26
C PHE A 95 2.29 -3.92 -5.47
N ASN A 96 1.61 -4.04 -6.60
CA ASN A 96 2.19 -4.49 -7.87
C ASN A 96 1.47 -3.87 -9.07
N ARG A 97 2.08 -4.03 -10.25
CA ARG A 97 1.56 -3.49 -11.53
C ARG A 97 0.20 -4.06 -11.92
N GLU A 98 -0.13 -5.28 -11.53
CA GLU A 98 -1.43 -5.89 -11.84
C GLU A 98 -2.55 -5.22 -11.03
N LEU A 99 -2.30 -4.94 -9.74
CA LEU A 99 -3.26 -4.28 -8.85
C LEU A 99 -3.33 -2.76 -9.05
N MET A 100 -2.23 -2.13 -9.47
CA MET A 100 -2.11 -0.67 -9.55
C MET A 100 -1.46 -0.18 -10.86
N PRO A 101 -1.98 -0.57 -12.03
CA PRO A 101 -1.33 -0.29 -13.32
C PRO A 101 -1.13 1.21 -13.56
N TYR A 102 -2.20 2.01 -13.45
CA TYR A 102 -2.16 3.45 -13.69
C TYR A 102 -1.28 4.22 -12.69
N THR A 103 -1.22 3.76 -11.44
CA THR A 103 -0.34 4.38 -10.45
C THR A 103 1.13 4.15 -10.79
N PHE A 104 1.48 2.96 -11.29
CA PHE A 104 2.85 2.65 -11.65
C PHE A 104 3.25 3.31 -12.97
N GLU A 105 2.33 3.44 -13.92
CA GLU A 105 2.52 4.28 -15.13
C GLU A 105 2.82 5.74 -14.75
N LEU A 106 2.07 6.30 -13.80
CA LEU A 106 2.32 7.64 -13.26
C LEU A 106 3.72 7.74 -12.63
N PHE A 107 4.17 6.70 -11.92
CA PHE A 107 5.51 6.67 -11.34
C PHE A 107 6.60 6.59 -12.40
N ASP A 108 6.42 5.77 -13.44
CA ASP A 108 7.36 5.63 -14.55
C ASP A 108 7.48 6.96 -15.34
N ALA A 109 6.37 7.70 -15.50
CA ALA A 109 6.34 8.97 -16.22
C ALA A 109 7.00 10.14 -15.47
N ASN A 110 7.26 10.00 -14.16
CA ASN A 110 7.72 11.10 -13.30
C ASN A 110 8.99 10.73 -12.51
N PRO A 111 10.17 11.23 -12.91
CA PRO A 111 11.45 10.83 -12.33
C PRO A 111 11.58 10.99 -10.81
N GLU A 112 10.85 11.92 -10.19
CA GLU A 112 10.84 12.13 -8.74
C GLU A 112 10.35 10.89 -7.98
N PHE A 113 9.48 10.08 -8.59
CA PHE A 113 8.92 8.88 -7.98
C PHE A 113 9.79 7.64 -8.13
N HIS A 114 10.86 7.67 -8.94
CA HIS A 114 11.76 6.50 -9.07
C HIS A 114 12.36 6.07 -7.72
N SER A 115 12.55 7.00 -6.78
CA SER A 115 13.05 6.67 -5.44
C SER A 115 12.12 5.80 -4.58
N LEU A 116 10.87 5.58 -5.03
CA LEU A 116 9.88 4.70 -4.40
C LEU A 116 10.24 3.22 -4.51
N GLU A 117 11.06 2.81 -5.49
CA GLU A 117 11.51 1.40 -5.64
C GLU A 117 12.24 0.88 -4.38
N ARG A 118 12.82 1.80 -3.60
CA ARG A 118 13.52 1.50 -2.34
C ARG A 118 12.57 1.13 -1.20
N VAL A 119 11.28 1.41 -1.35
CA VAL A 119 10.25 1.21 -0.33
C VAL A 119 9.17 0.24 -0.83
N LEU A 120 8.74 0.37 -2.08
CA LEU A 120 7.73 -0.48 -2.70
C LEU A 120 8.39 -1.63 -3.45
N LYS A 121 8.46 -2.81 -2.82
CA LYS A 121 9.13 -4.00 -3.38
C LYS A 121 8.54 -4.50 -4.70
N GLY A 122 7.27 -4.22 -4.98
CA GLY A 122 6.65 -4.55 -6.26
C GLY A 122 6.82 -3.50 -7.34
N TYR A 123 7.33 -2.31 -7.01
CA TYR A 123 7.67 -1.28 -7.98
C TYR A 123 9.11 -1.47 -8.46
N THR A 124 9.25 -2.02 -9.66
CA THR A 124 10.50 -2.02 -10.42
C THR A 124 10.28 -1.12 -11.63
N LYS A 125 11.16 -0.14 -11.83
CA LYS A 125 11.08 0.77 -12.97
C LYS A 125 11.03 -0.03 -14.27
N SER A 126 10.03 0.22 -15.11
CA SER A 126 10.05 -0.32 -16.48
C SER A 126 11.11 0.42 -17.28
N SER A 127 12.01 -0.33 -17.92
CA SER A 127 13.10 0.23 -18.75
C SER A 127 12.56 0.89 -20.00
#